data_AF-A0A3D2G851-F1
#
_entry.id   AF-A0A3D2G851-F1
#
_cell.length_a   1.000
_cell.length_b   1.000
_cell.length_c   1.000
_cell.angle_alpha   90.00
_cell.angle_beta   90.00
_cell.angle_gamma   90.00
#
_symmetry.space_group_name_H-M   'P 1'
#
loop_
_entity.id
_entity.type
_entity.pdbx_description
1 polymer ?
#
loop_
_entity_poly.entity_id
_entity_poly.type
_entity_poly.pdbx_seq_one_letter_code
_entity_poly.pdbx_strand_id
1 'polypeptide(L)'
;MSDRQVIATELLKGQGLGNQLFCYVTTRCLSLQNHCEFAILNREILANNIHSNKGMYFMDIDCGLDMKTEEFSEIYQEKEDRIYLGNSMHDIEHGCYISGADEKLLNLNQSILVYGNMQDEAYFGQYKEEIKQWLKVKPEFDNYEYSRDNLCIINIRGGEYTSNPELFLRRKYWLDAMKVMRQKRSDMEFMVITDDLSAARRILPEVPAYHFDLAGDYTVIKNAKYLILSNSTFAFFPAYTSETVQYIIAPKYWARHNVSDGYWASEQNIYDEFIYMDRKGKLFTAAECREELTAYKQSSHRYQKIGIKLSGIRLLTAKCHAKYLICGDLFVRALRSVKRRISSN
;
A
#
# COMPACT_ATOMS: atom_id res chain seq x y z
N MET A 1 -40.68 1.02 1.57
CA MET A 1 -39.45 1.65 1.04
C MET A 1 -38.95 0.69 -0.02
N SER A 2 -38.78 1.13 -1.28
CA SER A 2 -38.46 0.21 -2.37
C SER A 2 -37.21 -0.62 -2.02
N ASP A 3 -37.24 -1.93 -2.29
CA ASP A 3 -36.13 -2.89 -2.14
C ASP A 3 -34.90 -2.48 -2.99
N ARG A 4 -34.28 -1.34 -2.68
CA ARG A 4 -33.03 -0.95 -3.30
C ARG A 4 -31.94 -1.78 -2.65
N GLN A 5 -31.29 -2.60 -3.47
CA GLN A 5 -30.12 -3.35 -3.08
C GLN A 5 -29.05 -2.38 -2.57
N VAL A 6 -28.32 -2.77 -1.52
CA VAL A 6 -27.24 -1.96 -0.95
C VAL A 6 -25.98 -2.80 -0.81
N ILE A 7 -24.86 -2.34 -1.36
CA ILE A 7 -23.54 -2.91 -1.07
C ILE A 7 -22.85 -1.99 -0.06
N ALA A 8 -22.49 -2.53 1.09
CA ALA A 8 -21.91 -1.75 2.18
C ALA A 8 -20.56 -2.30 2.64
N THR A 9 -19.74 -1.47 3.26
CA THR A 9 -18.56 -1.89 4.03
C THR A 9 -18.55 -1.14 5.36
N GLU A 10 -17.89 -1.71 6.35
CA GLU A 10 -17.64 -1.06 7.63
C GLU A 10 -16.17 -0.66 7.75
N LEU A 11 -15.90 0.59 8.14
CA LEU A 11 -14.55 1.04 8.46
C LEU A 11 -14.12 0.49 9.82
N LEU A 12 -12.91 -0.06 9.90
CA LEU A 12 -12.41 -0.75 11.09
C LEU A 12 -11.42 0.11 11.88
N LYS A 13 -11.50 0.05 13.21
CA LYS A 13 -10.55 0.71 14.10
C LYS A 13 -9.13 0.17 13.86
N GLY A 14 -8.17 1.08 13.68
CA GLY A 14 -6.77 0.73 13.41
C GLY A 14 -6.46 0.59 11.91
N GLN A 15 -7.45 0.69 11.03
CA GLN A 15 -7.25 0.77 9.60
C GLN A 15 -6.62 2.12 9.22
N GLY A 16 -5.46 2.11 8.56
CA GLY A 16 -4.85 3.33 8.04
C GLY A 16 -5.66 3.92 6.88
N LEU A 17 -5.49 5.23 6.62
CA LEU A 17 -6.28 5.94 5.60
C LEU A 17 -6.29 5.26 4.23
N GLY A 18 -5.14 4.78 3.76
CA GLY A 18 -5.05 4.08 2.47
C GLY A 18 -5.99 2.87 2.39
N ASN A 19 -6.03 2.05 3.44
CA ASN A 19 -6.92 0.90 3.51
C ASN A 19 -8.39 1.32 3.63
N GLN A 20 -8.69 2.38 4.40
CA GLN A 20 -10.05 2.92 4.49
C GLN A 20 -10.55 3.39 3.11
N LEU A 21 -9.69 4.09 2.35
CA LEU A 21 -10.01 4.53 0.99
C LEU A 21 -10.19 3.36 0.02
N PHE A 22 -9.46 2.25 0.18
CA PHE A 22 -9.68 1.05 -0.63
C PHE A 22 -11.06 0.44 -0.37
N CYS A 23 -11.43 0.23 0.91
CA CYS A 23 -12.77 -0.25 1.25
C CYS A 23 -13.85 0.69 0.71
N TYR A 24 -13.66 2.01 0.88
CA TYR A 24 -14.55 3.05 0.36
C TYR A 24 -14.74 2.97 -1.15
N VAL A 25 -13.63 3.06 -1.91
CA VAL A 25 -13.65 3.11 -3.37
C VAL A 25 -14.19 1.81 -3.96
N THR A 26 -13.71 0.66 -3.49
CA THR A 26 -14.15 -0.65 -3.98
C THR A 26 -15.64 -0.84 -3.74
N THR A 27 -16.15 -0.55 -2.54
CA THR A 27 -17.59 -0.65 -2.23
C THR A 27 -18.44 0.20 -3.17
N ARG A 28 -18.02 1.45 -3.40
CA ARG A 28 -18.73 2.38 -4.28
C ARG A 28 -18.65 1.97 -5.76
N CYS A 29 -17.52 1.42 -6.21
CA CYS A 29 -17.38 0.88 -7.56
C CYS A 29 -18.25 -0.36 -7.79
N LEU A 30 -18.31 -1.27 -6.80
CA LEU A 30 -19.18 -2.43 -6.85
C LEU A 30 -20.65 -2.03 -6.88
N SER A 31 -21.05 -0.97 -6.15
CA SER A 31 -22.43 -0.48 -6.19
C SER A 31 -22.78 0.12 -7.56
N LEU A 32 -21.86 0.87 -8.18
CA LEU A 32 -22.05 1.36 -9.54
C LEU A 32 -22.22 0.22 -10.55
N GLN A 33 -21.34 -0.79 -10.47
CA GLN A 33 -21.39 -1.96 -11.35
C GLN A 33 -22.71 -2.73 -11.22
N ASN A 34 -23.27 -2.81 -10.01
CA ASN A 34 -24.51 -3.52 -9.74
C ASN A 34 -25.76 -2.62 -9.78
N HIS A 35 -25.62 -1.36 -10.21
CA HIS A 35 -26.70 -0.37 -10.27
C HIS A 35 -27.51 -0.26 -8.96
N CYS A 36 -26.81 -0.26 -7.83
CA CYS A 36 -27.40 -0.27 -6.51
C CYS A 36 -26.83 0.85 -5.61
N GLU A 37 -27.46 1.05 -4.45
CA GLU A 37 -27.01 2.06 -3.47
C GLU A 37 -25.79 1.52 -2.70
N PHE A 38 -25.06 2.41 -2.01
CA PHE A 38 -23.97 2.02 -1.13
C PHE A 38 -24.08 2.64 0.26
N ALA A 39 -23.39 2.04 1.22
CA ALA A 39 -23.24 2.58 2.56
C ALA A 39 -21.84 2.32 3.12
N ILE A 40 -21.27 3.31 3.79
CA ILE A 40 -20.01 3.21 4.52
C ILE A 40 -20.31 3.36 6.01
N LEU A 41 -20.24 2.24 6.72
CA LEU A 41 -20.51 2.16 8.15
C LEU A 41 -19.28 2.64 8.95
N ASN A 42 -19.52 3.07 10.19
CA ASN A 42 -18.51 3.67 11.08
C ASN A 42 -17.76 4.86 10.47
N ARG A 43 -18.49 5.73 9.76
CA ARG A 43 -17.95 6.90 9.05
C ARG A 43 -17.18 7.87 9.98
N GLU A 44 -17.44 7.86 11.27
CA GLU A 44 -16.73 8.65 12.29
C GLU A 44 -15.26 8.26 12.46
N ILE A 45 -14.85 7.08 12.00
CA ILE A 45 -13.45 6.61 12.03
C ILE A 45 -12.66 7.11 10.80
N LEU A 46 -13.34 7.58 9.76
CA LEU A 46 -12.70 7.97 8.50
C LEU A 46 -11.63 9.05 8.72
N ALA A 47 -10.42 8.77 8.24
CA ALA A 47 -9.23 9.60 8.39
C ALA A 47 -8.83 9.93 9.84
N ASN A 48 -9.40 9.24 10.82
CA ASN A 48 -8.99 9.28 12.22
C ASN A 48 -8.04 8.13 12.53
N ASN A 49 -6.95 8.44 13.24
CA ASN A 49 -5.97 7.45 13.71
C ASN A 49 -5.41 7.86 15.08
N ILE A 50 -4.44 7.10 15.60
CA ILE A 50 -3.83 7.37 16.91
C ILE A 50 -3.11 8.73 17.00
N HIS A 51 -2.82 9.37 15.86
CA HIS A 51 -2.09 10.64 15.74
C HIS A 51 -2.98 11.81 15.29
N SER A 52 -4.21 11.57 14.84
CA SER A 52 -5.13 12.60 14.34
C SER A 52 -6.58 12.23 14.57
N ASN A 53 -7.37 13.16 15.11
CA ASN A 53 -8.82 13.03 15.29
C ASN A 53 -9.60 14.13 14.51
N LYS A 54 -9.02 14.63 13.41
CA LYS A 54 -9.60 15.73 12.61
C LYS A 54 -10.59 15.25 11.55
N GLY A 55 -10.76 13.95 11.39
CA GLY A 55 -11.54 13.33 10.32
C GLY A 55 -11.00 13.65 8.94
N MET A 56 -11.82 13.43 7.92
CA MET A 56 -11.51 13.77 6.53
C MET A 56 -11.82 15.26 6.26
N TYR A 57 -11.03 16.17 6.83
CA TYR A 57 -11.30 17.61 6.74
C TYR A 57 -11.03 18.22 5.35
N PHE A 58 -10.18 17.57 4.54
CA PHE A 58 -9.65 18.10 3.28
C PHE A 58 -10.28 17.51 2.01
N MET A 59 -11.27 16.63 2.16
CA MET A 59 -12.09 16.07 1.07
C MET A 59 -13.55 15.98 1.53
N ASP A 60 -14.48 16.14 0.61
CA ASP A 60 -15.91 15.88 0.87
C ASP A 60 -16.24 14.44 0.47
N ILE A 61 -16.27 13.54 1.46
CA ILE A 61 -16.53 12.12 1.24
C ILE A 61 -18.01 11.80 1.43
N ASP A 62 -18.65 11.39 0.34
CA ASP A 62 -20.00 10.83 0.36
C ASP A 62 -19.96 9.37 0.81
N CYS A 63 -20.45 9.11 2.03
CA CYS A 63 -20.54 7.77 2.63
C CYS A 63 -21.82 7.01 2.28
N GLY A 64 -22.67 7.53 1.38
CA GLY A 64 -23.92 6.89 1.00
C GLY A 64 -24.95 6.86 2.13
N LEU A 65 -25.78 5.81 2.14
CA LEU A 65 -26.87 5.65 3.08
C LEU A 65 -26.36 5.56 4.53
N ASP A 66 -27.18 6.05 5.48
CA ASP A 66 -26.93 5.85 6.91
C ASP A 66 -27.56 4.55 7.37
N MET A 67 -26.71 3.54 7.53
CA MET A 67 -27.10 2.18 7.89
C MET A 67 -26.21 1.64 9.00
N LYS A 68 -26.66 0.57 9.65
CA LYS A 68 -25.94 -0.16 10.69
C LYS A 68 -25.75 -1.61 10.30
N THR A 69 -24.79 -2.27 10.94
CA THR A 69 -24.44 -3.66 10.69
C THR A 69 -25.64 -4.60 10.85
N GLU A 70 -26.53 -4.33 11.80
CA GLU A 70 -27.71 -5.16 12.08
C GLU A 70 -28.77 -5.13 10.97
N GLU A 71 -28.66 -4.20 10.01
CA GLU A 71 -29.59 -4.09 8.87
C GLU A 71 -29.21 -5.02 7.70
N PHE A 72 -28.07 -5.70 7.79
CA PHE A 72 -27.61 -6.65 6.78
C PHE A 72 -27.75 -8.09 7.28
N SER A 73 -28.53 -8.91 6.56
CA SER A 73 -28.64 -10.35 6.83
C SER A 73 -27.46 -11.15 6.28
N GLU A 74 -26.75 -10.59 5.29
CA GLU A 74 -25.67 -11.25 4.57
C GLU A 74 -24.36 -10.48 4.74
N ILE A 75 -23.30 -11.21 5.09
CA ILE A 75 -21.95 -10.69 5.24
C ILE A 75 -21.01 -11.50 4.34
N TYR A 76 -20.24 -10.81 3.52
CA TYR A 76 -19.22 -11.41 2.68
C TYR A 76 -17.82 -11.00 3.12
N GLN A 77 -16.94 -11.97 3.23
CA GLN A 77 -15.51 -11.77 3.46
C GLN A 77 -14.79 -12.10 2.16
N GLU A 78 -14.08 -11.13 1.59
CA GLU A 78 -13.22 -11.32 0.44
C GLU A 78 -12.27 -12.50 0.69
N LYS A 79 -12.06 -13.31 -0.35
CA LYS A 79 -11.17 -14.45 -0.29
C LYS A 79 -9.78 -14.08 0.24
N GLU A 80 -9.34 -14.77 1.29
CA GLU A 80 -7.99 -14.66 1.83
C GLU A 80 -7.17 -15.93 1.61
N ASP A 81 -6.22 -15.88 0.68
CA ASP A 81 -5.19 -16.90 0.52
C ASP A 81 -3.93 -16.49 1.30
N ARG A 82 -3.41 -17.42 2.10
CA ARG A 82 -2.23 -17.17 2.95
C ARG A 82 -1.19 -18.26 2.82
N ILE A 83 0.09 -17.86 2.73
CA ILE A 83 1.24 -18.76 2.80
C ILE A 83 2.04 -18.49 4.08
N TYR A 84 2.42 -19.55 4.79
CA TYR A 84 3.15 -19.43 6.05
C TYR A 84 4.66 -19.54 5.82
N LEU A 85 5.40 -18.49 6.19
CA LEU A 85 6.81 -18.31 5.82
C LEU A 85 7.66 -17.93 7.04
N GLY A 86 8.96 -18.25 6.98
CA GLY A 86 9.93 -17.88 8.02
C GLY A 86 10.49 -16.46 7.92
N ASN A 87 9.85 -15.56 7.19
CA ASN A 87 10.38 -14.21 6.95
C ASN A 87 10.20 -13.28 8.16
N SER A 88 9.20 -13.55 8.99
CA SER A 88 8.99 -12.89 10.28
C SER A 88 8.13 -13.76 11.18
N MET A 89 8.05 -13.39 12.47
CA MET A 89 7.15 -14.10 13.40
C MET A 89 5.68 -13.92 12.98
N HIS A 90 5.33 -12.77 12.41
CA HIS A 90 3.99 -12.51 11.87
C HIS A 90 3.65 -13.49 10.73
N ASP A 91 4.55 -13.70 9.76
CA ASP A 91 4.30 -14.64 8.65
C ASP A 91 4.23 -16.11 9.10
N ILE A 92 4.89 -16.45 10.22
CA ILE A 92 4.79 -17.78 10.81
C ILE A 92 3.43 -17.99 11.49
N GLU A 93 2.91 -16.98 12.17
CA GLU A 93 1.70 -17.08 12.99
C GLU A 93 0.42 -16.85 12.18
N HIS A 94 0.39 -15.77 11.40
CA HIS A 94 -0.78 -15.31 10.65
C HIS A 94 -0.70 -15.60 9.16
N GLY A 95 0.48 -15.93 8.64
CA GLY A 95 0.69 -16.14 7.21
C GLY A 95 0.78 -14.81 6.45
N CYS A 96 1.52 -14.84 5.34
CA CYS A 96 1.57 -13.74 4.38
C CYS A 96 0.33 -13.81 3.48
N TYR A 97 -0.43 -12.72 3.40
CA TYR A 97 -1.57 -12.57 2.50
C TYR A 97 -1.09 -12.51 1.05
N ILE A 98 -1.70 -13.29 0.17
CA ILE A 98 -1.30 -13.44 -1.23
C ILE A 98 -2.50 -13.52 -2.20
N SER A 99 -3.70 -13.11 -1.79
CA SER A 99 -4.84 -13.12 -2.72
C SER A 99 -4.64 -12.14 -3.86
N GLY A 100 -5.26 -12.45 -5.00
CA GLY A 100 -5.58 -11.48 -6.07
C GLY A 100 -7.07 -11.12 -6.02
N ALA A 101 -7.60 -10.68 -7.15
CA ALA A 101 -9.04 -10.44 -7.32
C ALA A 101 -9.89 -11.67 -6.98
N ASP A 102 -11.01 -11.42 -6.31
CA ASP A 102 -12.03 -12.39 -5.95
C ASP A 102 -13.24 -12.23 -6.87
N GLU A 103 -13.45 -13.23 -7.73
CA GLU A 103 -14.57 -13.25 -8.67
C GLU A 103 -15.93 -13.17 -7.98
N LYS A 104 -16.07 -13.68 -6.75
CA LYS A 104 -17.34 -13.58 -6.03
C LYS A 104 -17.62 -12.16 -5.56
N LEU A 105 -16.59 -11.42 -5.15
CA LEU A 105 -16.72 -10.00 -4.77
C LEU A 105 -17.15 -9.14 -5.96
N LEU A 106 -16.72 -9.50 -7.18
CA LEU A 106 -17.14 -8.83 -8.42
C LEU A 106 -18.59 -9.13 -8.81
N ASN A 107 -19.18 -10.23 -8.34
CA ASN A 107 -20.48 -10.74 -8.80
C ASN A 107 -21.51 -10.85 -7.66
N LEU A 108 -21.66 -9.79 -6.87
CA LEU A 108 -22.64 -9.70 -5.78
C LEU A 108 -24.05 -9.42 -6.33
N ASN A 109 -25.07 -10.11 -5.81
CA ASN A 109 -26.44 -10.08 -6.36
C ASN A 109 -27.53 -9.76 -5.32
N GLN A 110 -27.15 -9.32 -4.13
CA GLN A 110 -28.05 -8.99 -3.03
C GLN A 110 -27.51 -7.86 -2.16
N SER A 111 -28.33 -7.36 -1.24
CA SER A 111 -27.87 -6.41 -0.22
C SER A 111 -26.89 -7.11 0.71
N ILE A 112 -25.70 -6.57 0.86
CA ILE A 112 -24.60 -7.31 1.50
C ILE A 112 -23.59 -6.36 2.13
N LEU A 113 -23.12 -6.75 3.32
CA LEU A 113 -22.01 -6.10 4.00
C LEU A 113 -20.72 -6.84 3.64
N VAL A 114 -19.82 -6.17 2.93
CA VAL A 114 -18.55 -6.73 2.47
C VAL A 114 -17.40 -6.28 3.36
N TYR A 115 -16.44 -7.18 3.52
CA TYR A 115 -15.18 -6.93 4.20
C TYR A 115 -14.05 -7.57 3.39
N GLY A 116 -12.84 -7.05 3.52
CA GLY A 116 -11.68 -7.59 2.85
C GLY A 116 -10.51 -6.64 2.84
N ASN A 117 -9.49 -7.02 2.07
CA ASN A 117 -8.41 -6.11 1.73
C ASN A 117 -8.90 -5.11 0.67
N MET A 118 -9.65 -5.59 -0.33
CA MET A 118 -10.39 -4.80 -1.32
C MET A 118 -9.49 -3.85 -2.12
N GLN A 119 -8.25 -4.28 -2.44
CA GLN A 119 -7.24 -3.41 -3.07
C GLN A 119 -6.97 -3.73 -4.54
N ASP A 120 -7.63 -4.74 -5.12
CA ASP A 120 -7.34 -5.13 -6.49
C ASP A 120 -7.92 -4.12 -7.48
N GLU A 121 -7.10 -3.70 -8.45
CA GLU A 121 -7.51 -2.76 -9.50
C GLU A 121 -8.67 -3.30 -10.33
N ALA A 122 -8.86 -4.62 -10.43
CA ALA A 122 -10.01 -5.22 -11.09
C ALA A 122 -11.36 -4.75 -10.51
N TYR A 123 -11.39 -4.32 -9.25
CA TYR A 123 -12.63 -3.86 -8.61
C TYR A 123 -13.01 -2.42 -8.94
N PHE A 124 -12.04 -1.56 -9.29
CA PHE A 124 -12.25 -0.12 -9.35
C PHE A 124 -11.61 0.58 -10.57
N GLY A 125 -10.72 -0.10 -11.30
CA GLY A 125 -9.91 0.48 -12.37
C GLY A 125 -10.73 1.19 -13.46
N GLN A 126 -11.85 0.58 -13.85
CA GLN A 126 -12.75 1.14 -14.88
C GLN A 126 -13.45 2.45 -14.47
N TYR A 127 -13.48 2.79 -13.18
CA TYR A 127 -14.14 3.98 -12.63
C TYR A 127 -13.15 5.08 -12.21
N LYS A 128 -11.97 5.12 -12.84
CA LYS A 128 -10.88 6.02 -12.45
C LYS A 128 -11.29 7.50 -12.42
N GLU A 129 -12.07 7.95 -13.39
CA GLU A 129 -12.48 9.35 -13.48
C GLU A 129 -13.49 9.72 -12.39
N GLU A 130 -14.40 8.82 -12.04
CA GLU A 130 -15.31 8.96 -10.90
C GLU A 130 -14.54 9.02 -9.59
N ILE A 131 -13.54 8.14 -9.41
CA ILE A 131 -12.69 8.10 -8.21
C ILE A 131 -11.95 9.43 -8.02
N LYS A 132 -11.44 10.05 -9.10
CA LYS A 132 -10.83 11.39 -9.03
C LYS A 132 -11.80 12.44 -8.51
N GLN A 133 -13.08 12.38 -8.90
CA GLN A 133 -14.08 13.30 -8.38
C GLN A 133 -14.43 13.02 -6.91
N TRP A 134 -14.54 11.75 -6.53
CA TRP A 134 -14.89 11.36 -5.17
C TRP A 134 -13.80 11.68 -4.15
N LEU A 135 -12.54 11.55 -4.56
CA LEU A 135 -11.37 11.84 -3.72
C LEU A 135 -10.77 13.21 -4.03
N LYS A 136 -11.59 14.14 -4.54
CA LYS A 136 -11.14 15.49 -4.87
C LYS A 136 -10.78 16.25 -3.60
N VAL A 137 -9.54 16.75 -3.57
CA VAL A 137 -9.06 17.63 -2.51
C VAL A 137 -9.74 18.99 -2.64
N LYS A 138 -10.18 19.59 -1.53
CA LYS A 138 -10.78 20.92 -1.55
C LYS A 138 -9.73 21.98 -1.98
N PRO A 139 -10.10 23.00 -2.76
CA PRO A 139 -9.15 23.96 -3.32
C PRO A 139 -8.21 24.62 -2.28
N GLU A 140 -8.70 24.88 -1.07
CA GLU A 140 -7.92 25.48 0.02
C GLU A 140 -6.83 24.58 0.60
N PHE A 141 -6.89 23.25 0.35
CA PHE A 141 -5.87 22.29 0.75
C PHE A 141 -5.02 21.80 -0.44
N ASP A 142 -5.45 22.02 -1.69
CA ASP A 142 -4.77 21.49 -2.88
C ASP A 142 -3.51 22.31 -3.21
N ASN A 143 -2.38 21.92 -2.62
CA ASN A 143 -1.11 22.63 -2.73
C ASN A 143 -0.23 22.09 -3.88
N TYR A 144 0.24 22.99 -4.75
CA TYR A 144 1.13 22.70 -5.89
C TYR A 144 2.57 23.20 -5.70
N GLU A 145 2.94 23.70 -4.52
CA GLU A 145 4.28 24.20 -4.19
C GLU A 145 5.40 23.22 -4.57
N TYR A 146 5.13 21.91 -4.44
CA TYR A 146 6.09 20.85 -4.71
C TYR A 146 5.90 20.17 -6.08
N SER A 147 5.08 20.73 -6.97
CA SER A 147 4.82 20.22 -8.33
C SER A 147 5.86 20.67 -9.38
N ARG A 148 7.13 20.73 -8.97
CA ARG A 148 8.24 21.22 -9.80
C ARG A 148 8.67 20.18 -10.84
N ASP A 149 9.05 20.63 -12.03
CA ASP A 149 9.45 19.74 -13.13
C ASP A 149 10.71 18.92 -12.83
N ASN A 150 11.60 19.43 -11.99
CA ASN A 150 12.85 18.77 -11.61
C ASN A 150 12.81 18.14 -10.21
N LEU A 151 11.63 17.99 -9.59
CA LEU A 151 11.51 17.42 -8.25
C LEU A 151 10.85 16.04 -8.28
N CYS A 152 11.53 15.08 -7.65
CA CYS A 152 10.97 13.76 -7.34
C CYS A 152 10.62 13.68 -5.85
N ILE A 153 9.36 13.35 -5.58
CA ILE A 153 8.88 13.07 -4.23
C ILE A 153 9.12 11.59 -3.90
N ILE A 154 9.72 11.35 -2.74
CA ILE A 154 9.98 10.03 -2.18
C ILE A 154 9.05 9.84 -0.98
N ASN A 155 8.09 8.91 -1.08
CA ASN A 155 7.25 8.56 0.06
C ASN A 155 7.92 7.44 0.86
N ILE A 156 8.45 7.74 2.05
CA ILE A 156 9.01 6.73 2.96
C ILE A 156 8.00 6.44 4.06
N ARG A 157 7.57 5.18 4.16
CA ARG A 157 6.81 4.68 5.31
C ARG A 157 7.77 4.21 6.40
N GLY A 158 7.76 4.91 7.52
CA GLY A 158 8.47 4.52 8.74
C GLY A 158 7.52 3.90 9.76
N GLY A 159 7.53 4.43 10.99
CA GLY A 159 6.65 3.98 12.06
C GLY A 159 6.88 2.50 12.40
N GLU A 160 5.79 1.73 12.45
CA GLU A 160 5.81 0.31 12.76
C GLU A 160 6.58 -0.53 11.74
N TYR A 161 6.86 -0.01 10.53
CA TYR A 161 7.61 -0.77 9.53
C TYR A 161 9.07 -0.91 9.99
N THR A 162 9.62 0.09 10.69
CA THR A 162 11.08 0.19 10.99
C THR A 162 11.66 -0.93 11.86
N SER A 163 10.81 -1.72 12.52
CA SER A 163 11.16 -2.90 13.31
C SER A 163 11.06 -4.22 12.53
N ASN A 164 10.55 -4.20 11.30
CA ASN A 164 10.24 -5.37 10.48
C ASN A 164 11.12 -5.39 9.22
N PRO A 165 12.27 -6.10 9.22
CA PRO A 165 13.25 -6.05 8.13
C PRO A 165 12.77 -6.67 6.82
N GLU A 166 11.76 -7.52 6.85
CA GLU A 166 11.08 -8.07 5.68
C GLU A 166 10.17 -7.04 4.99
N LEU A 167 9.71 -6.04 5.74
CA LEU A 167 8.74 -5.02 5.34
C LEU A 167 9.40 -3.65 5.06
N PHE A 168 10.32 -3.19 5.92
CA PHE A 168 10.95 -1.87 5.80
C PHE A 168 11.93 -1.81 4.62
N LEU A 169 11.57 -1.05 3.58
CA LEU A 169 12.36 -0.96 2.35
C LEU A 169 13.80 -0.51 2.63
N ARG A 170 14.77 -1.27 2.11
CA ARG A 170 16.20 -1.02 2.35
C ARG A 170 16.68 0.24 1.62
N ARG A 171 17.68 0.92 2.17
CA ARG A 171 18.38 2.07 1.54
C ARG A 171 18.67 1.87 0.05
N LYS A 172 19.06 0.65 -0.33
CA LYS A 172 19.37 0.30 -1.72
C LYS A 172 18.21 0.55 -2.69
N TYR A 173 16.97 0.19 -2.32
CA TYR A 173 15.79 0.43 -3.15
C TYR A 173 15.66 1.92 -3.51
N TRP A 174 15.75 2.78 -2.50
CA TRP A 174 15.65 4.23 -2.69
C TRP A 174 16.78 4.78 -3.57
N LEU A 175 18.02 4.37 -3.34
CA LEU A 175 19.17 4.84 -4.13
C LEU A 175 19.10 4.37 -5.59
N ASP A 176 18.69 3.13 -5.84
CA ASP A 176 18.53 2.59 -7.19
C ASP A 176 17.38 3.33 -7.91
N ALA A 177 16.27 3.60 -7.24
CA ALA A 177 15.15 4.38 -7.78
C ALA A 177 15.56 5.84 -8.08
N MET A 178 16.29 6.50 -7.18
CA MET A 178 16.84 7.83 -7.42
C MET A 178 17.78 7.86 -8.63
N LYS A 179 18.59 6.81 -8.82
CA LYS A 179 19.45 6.67 -9.99
C LYS A 179 18.64 6.60 -11.28
N VAL A 180 17.55 5.83 -11.30
CA VAL A 180 16.62 5.76 -12.44
C VAL A 180 16.00 7.13 -12.72
N MET A 181 15.54 7.85 -11.69
CA MET A 181 14.96 9.18 -11.87
C MET A 181 15.99 10.17 -12.45
N ARG A 182 17.26 10.11 -12.00
CA ARG A 182 18.35 10.93 -12.57
C ARG A 182 18.71 10.57 -14.01
N GLN A 183 18.49 9.32 -14.44
CA GLN A 183 18.69 8.92 -15.83
C GLN A 183 17.60 9.50 -16.75
N LYS A 184 16.38 9.69 -16.23
CA LYS A 184 15.31 10.38 -16.96
C LYS A 184 15.54 11.88 -17.03
N ARG A 185 16.06 12.45 -15.94
CA ARG A 185 16.32 13.88 -15.81
C ARG A 185 17.57 14.14 -14.97
N SER A 186 18.62 14.68 -15.58
CA SER A 186 19.93 14.79 -14.94
C SER A 186 19.99 15.79 -13.77
N ASP A 187 19.17 16.84 -13.80
CA ASP A 187 19.03 17.86 -12.74
C ASP A 187 17.97 17.50 -11.68
N MET A 188 17.59 16.22 -11.57
CA MET A 188 16.56 15.78 -10.62
C MET A 188 16.97 16.01 -9.17
N GLU A 189 16.15 16.80 -8.47
CA GLU A 189 16.12 16.99 -7.03
C GLU A 189 15.20 15.97 -6.36
N PHE A 190 15.42 15.73 -5.07
CA PHE A 190 14.65 14.77 -4.29
C PHE A 190 14.18 15.39 -2.99
N MET A 191 12.97 15.03 -2.58
CA MET A 191 12.37 15.40 -1.30
C MET A 191 11.65 14.20 -0.72
N VAL A 192 11.85 13.92 0.57
CA VAL A 192 11.14 12.86 1.28
C VAL A 192 9.91 13.41 1.98
N ILE A 193 8.76 12.75 1.79
CA ILE A 193 7.57 12.85 2.63
C ILE A 193 7.44 11.57 3.43
N THR A 194 7.27 11.70 4.74
CA THR A 194 7.27 10.55 5.64
C THR A 194 6.49 10.83 6.92
N ASP A 195 5.95 9.78 7.51
CA ASP A 195 5.41 9.76 8.87
C ASP A 195 6.50 9.63 9.96
N ASP A 196 7.76 9.35 9.57
CA ASP A 196 8.87 9.17 10.50
C ASP A 196 10.16 9.84 9.98
N LEU A 197 10.33 11.11 10.35
CA LEU A 197 11.51 11.91 10.02
C LEU A 197 12.82 11.26 10.53
N SER A 198 12.79 10.55 11.66
CA SER A 198 13.98 9.91 12.23
C SER A 198 14.43 8.72 11.38
N ALA A 199 13.49 7.89 10.94
CA ALA A 199 13.76 6.78 10.03
C ALA A 199 14.23 7.28 8.66
N ALA A 200 13.57 8.30 8.10
CA ALA A 200 13.96 8.91 6.83
C ALA A 200 15.39 9.47 6.85
N ARG A 201 15.74 10.30 7.85
CA ARG A 201 17.09 10.86 8.01
C ARG A 201 18.15 9.78 8.27
N ARG A 202 17.76 8.62 8.79
CA ARG A 202 18.66 7.48 9.00
C ARG A 202 18.90 6.71 7.70
N ILE A 203 17.88 6.54 6.88
CA ILE A 203 17.94 5.71 5.67
C ILE A 203 18.39 6.51 4.45
N LEU A 204 18.08 7.80 4.35
CA LEU A 204 18.45 8.76 3.31
C LEU A 204 18.87 10.12 3.91
N PRO A 205 19.98 10.21 4.66
CA PRO A 205 20.47 11.49 5.21
C PRO A 205 20.79 12.56 4.17
N GLU A 206 21.04 12.19 2.92
CA GLU A 206 21.34 13.12 1.83
C GLU A 206 20.11 13.78 1.20
N VAL A 207 18.89 13.37 1.59
CA VAL A 207 17.64 13.92 1.04
C VAL A 207 16.88 14.65 2.15
N PRO A 208 16.50 15.92 1.96
CA PRO A 208 15.62 16.63 2.88
C PRO A 208 14.32 15.87 3.12
N ALA A 209 13.95 15.70 4.39
CA ALA A 209 12.74 14.98 4.80
C ALA A 209 11.78 15.89 5.56
N TYR A 210 10.51 15.80 5.18
CA TYR A 210 9.41 16.62 5.68
C TYR A 210 8.24 15.75 6.11
N HIS A 211 7.45 16.31 7.01
CA HIS A 211 6.16 15.82 7.46
C HIS A 211 5.29 17.06 7.72
N PHE A 212 4.16 17.15 7.05
CA PHE A 212 3.22 18.26 7.22
C PHE A 212 2.09 17.81 8.13
N ASP A 213 0.85 17.89 7.65
CA ASP A 213 -0.29 17.19 8.21
C ASP A 213 -0.84 16.19 7.18
N LEU A 214 -1.97 15.55 7.49
CA LEU A 214 -2.57 14.55 6.62
C LEU A 214 -2.86 15.08 5.20
N ALA A 215 -3.42 16.29 5.11
CA ALA A 215 -3.73 16.94 3.84
C ALA A 215 -2.46 17.34 3.07
N GLY A 216 -1.47 17.91 3.76
CA GLY A 216 -0.19 18.31 3.16
C GLY A 216 0.58 17.12 2.61
N ASP A 217 0.75 16.05 3.41
CA ASP A 217 1.46 14.86 2.95
C ASP A 217 0.73 14.17 1.78
N TYR A 218 -0.61 14.13 1.81
CA TYR A 218 -1.42 13.57 0.71
C TYR A 218 -1.26 14.40 -0.57
N THR A 219 -1.38 15.73 -0.49
CA THR A 219 -1.37 16.63 -1.65
C THR A 219 0.00 16.76 -2.29
N VAL A 220 1.08 16.72 -1.51
CA VAL A 220 2.45 16.68 -2.05
C VAL A 220 2.66 15.43 -2.90
N ILE A 221 2.12 14.28 -2.48
CA ILE A 221 2.17 13.04 -3.28
C ILE A 221 1.25 13.17 -4.51
N LYS A 222 0.00 13.64 -4.33
CA LYS A 222 -1.00 13.78 -5.40
C LYS A 222 -0.49 14.66 -6.54
N ASN A 223 0.14 15.78 -6.22
CA ASN A 223 0.54 16.79 -7.20
C ASN A 223 2.02 16.64 -7.64
N ALA A 224 2.69 15.55 -7.25
CA ALA A 224 4.05 15.27 -7.70
C ALA A 224 4.09 14.94 -9.20
N LYS A 225 5.20 15.29 -9.86
CA LYS A 225 5.48 14.87 -11.25
C LYS A 225 6.28 13.56 -11.32
N TYR A 226 7.15 13.32 -10.34
CA TYR A 226 7.94 12.10 -10.23
C TYR A 226 7.80 11.52 -8.82
N LEU A 227 7.51 10.22 -8.74
CA LEU A 227 7.24 9.53 -7.47
C LEU A 227 8.12 8.29 -7.30
N ILE A 228 8.71 8.16 -6.11
CA ILE A 228 9.25 6.89 -5.61
C ILE A 228 8.43 6.53 -4.38
N LEU A 229 7.63 5.46 -4.48
CA LEU A 229 6.67 5.06 -3.47
C LEU A 229 7.26 4.05 -2.48
N SER A 230 6.67 4.01 -1.28
CA SER A 230 6.83 2.91 -0.35
C SER A 230 5.86 1.78 -0.65
N ASN A 231 5.96 0.69 0.10
CA ASN A 231 4.98 -0.41 0.15
C ASN A 231 3.84 -0.11 1.13
N SER A 232 3.34 1.13 1.12
CA SER A 232 2.24 1.59 1.96
C SER A 232 1.04 1.98 1.10
N THR A 233 -0.15 1.58 1.53
CA THR A 233 -1.40 1.95 0.87
C THR A 233 -1.73 3.44 0.98
N PHE A 234 -1.11 4.17 1.92
CA PHE A 234 -1.33 5.62 2.06
C PHE A 234 -1.05 6.39 0.76
N ALA A 235 0.02 6.02 0.06
CA ALA A 235 0.45 6.73 -1.14
C ALA A 235 -0.25 6.25 -2.42
N PHE A 236 -1.10 5.22 -2.35
CA PHE A 236 -1.75 4.66 -3.54
C PHE A 236 -2.71 5.66 -4.17
N PHE A 237 -3.78 6.05 -3.48
CA PHE A 237 -4.79 6.94 -4.03
C PHE A 237 -4.26 8.31 -4.47
N PRO A 238 -3.39 9.02 -3.71
CA PRO A 238 -2.84 10.28 -4.22
C PRO A 238 -2.04 10.07 -5.51
N ALA A 239 -1.28 8.98 -5.64
CA ALA A 239 -0.56 8.68 -6.88
C ALA A 239 -1.52 8.29 -8.02
N TYR A 240 -2.53 7.46 -7.74
CA TYR A 240 -3.50 6.93 -8.70
C TYR A 240 -4.45 8.01 -9.25
N THR A 241 -4.87 8.96 -8.42
CA THR A 241 -5.74 10.08 -8.82
C THR A 241 -4.97 11.32 -9.28
N SER A 242 -3.63 11.25 -9.32
CA SER A 242 -2.79 12.36 -9.78
C SER A 242 -3.09 12.75 -11.23
N GLU A 243 -3.14 14.06 -11.48
CA GLU A 243 -3.22 14.63 -12.82
C GLU A 243 -1.88 15.17 -13.32
N THR A 244 -0.86 15.19 -12.44
CA THR A 244 0.46 15.78 -12.71
C THR A 244 1.55 14.73 -12.88
N VAL A 245 1.33 13.51 -12.37
CA VAL A 245 2.35 12.48 -12.34
C VAL A 245 2.77 12.05 -13.75
N GLN A 246 4.07 11.91 -13.95
CA GLN A 246 4.70 11.51 -15.20
C GLN A 246 5.43 10.17 -15.06
N TYR A 247 5.92 9.85 -13.85
CA TYR A 247 6.61 8.59 -13.62
C TYR A 247 6.55 8.14 -12.15
N ILE A 248 6.20 6.88 -11.93
CA ILE A 248 6.08 6.27 -10.61
C ILE A 248 6.98 5.03 -10.53
N ILE A 249 7.79 4.94 -9.48
CA ILE A 249 8.51 3.72 -9.10
C ILE A 249 7.94 3.19 -7.79
N ALA A 250 7.46 1.95 -7.80
CA ALA A 250 6.98 1.21 -6.64
C ALA A 250 7.87 -0.01 -6.36
N PRO A 251 7.88 -0.55 -5.12
CA PRO A 251 8.66 -1.74 -4.81
C PRO A 251 7.98 -3.00 -5.35
N LYS A 252 8.69 -3.77 -6.18
CA LYS A 252 8.22 -5.10 -6.62
C LYS A 252 8.02 -6.03 -5.42
N TYR A 253 6.96 -6.84 -5.44
CA TYR A 253 6.50 -7.70 -4.33
C TYR A 253 5.95 -6.94 -3.11
N TRP A 254 5.75 -5.63 -3.24
CA TRP A 254 5.09 -4.78 -2.25
C TRP A 254 5.63 -4.97 -0.82
N ALA A 255 4.82 -5.48 0.10
CA ALA A 255 5.14 -5.67 1.52
C ALA A 255 6.27 -6.69 1.78
N ARG A 256 6.70 -7.46 0.78
CA ARG A 256 7.80 -8.44 0.90
C ARG A 256 8.91 -8.21 -0.13
N HIS A 257 9.06 -6.98 -0.62
CA HIS A 257 10.15 -6.59 -1.52
C HIS A 257 11.52 -7.11 -1.08
N ASN A 258 11.83 -7.05 0.22
CA ASN A 258 13.14 -7.43 0.76
C ASN A 258 13.42 -8.93 0.76
N VAL A 259 12.39 -9.78 0.79
CA VAL A 259 12.52 -11.22 1.09
C VAL A 259 11.82 -12.14 0.09
N SER A 260 10.91 -11.62 -0.73
CA SER A 260 10.18 -12.44 -1.71
C SER A 260 11.12 -13.10 -2.71
N ASP A 261 10.86 -14.35 -3.05
CA ASP A 261 11.54 -15.10 -4.11
C ASP A 261 10.67 -15.26 -5.36
N GLY A 262 9.58 -14.49 -5.48
CA GLY A 262 8.67 -14.48 -6.63
C GLY A 262 7.19 -14.38 -6.27
N TYR A 263 6.81 -14.68 -5.02
CA TYR A 263 5.45 -14.45 -4.55
C TYR A 263 5.18 -12.96 -4.29
N TRP A 264 3.93 -12.54 -4.41
CA TRP A 264 3.51 -11.18 -4.06
C TRP A 264 2.81 -11.18 -2.71
N ALA A 265 3.25 -10.31 -1.80
CA ALA A 265 2.50 -10.04 -0.58
C ALA A 265 1.34 -9.12 -0.95
N SER A 266 0.18 -9.73 -1.15
CA SER A 266 -0.96 -9.26 -1.94
C SER A 266 -0.68 -9.20 -3.44
N GLU A 267 -1.30 -10.09 -4.22
CA GLU A 267 -1.29 -10.01 -5.69
C GLU A 267 -2.09 -8.78 -6.17
N GLN A 268 -3.01 -8.30 -5.34
CA GLN A 268 -3.84 -7.10 -5.58
C GLN A 268 -3.04 -5.80 -5.71
N ASN A 269 -1.77 -5.78 -5.28
CA ASN A 269 -0.95 -4.57 -5.30
C ASN A 269 -0.10 -4.43 -6.58
N ILE A 270 -0.54 -5.07 -7.67
CA ILE A 270 0.00 -4.91 -9.03
C ILE A 270 -0.96 -4.02 -9.84
N TYR A 271 -0.61 -2.74 -9.95
CA TYR A 271 -1.39 -1.66 -10.56
C TYR A 271 -0.79 -1.24 -11.90
N ASP A 272 -1.63 -1.04 -12.90
CA ASP A 272 -1.22 -0.86 -14.30
C ASP A 272 -0.32 0.35 -14.53
N GLU A 273 -0.56 1.44 -13.81
CA GLU A 273 0.16 2.71 -14.01
C GLU A 273 1.51 2.76 -13.31
N PHE A 274 1.87 1.75 -12.52
CA PHE A 274 3.10 1.76 -11.74
C PHE A 274 4.21 0.97 -12.43
N ILE A 275 5.44 1.44 -12.26
CA ILE A 275 6.64 0.68 -12.62
C ILE A 275 7.26 0.10 -11.34
N TYR A 276 7.54 -1.19 -11.36
CA TYR A 276 8.01 -1.95 -10.21
C TYR A 276 9.51 -2.18 -10.27
N MET A 277 10.22 -1.78 -9.21
CA MET A 277 11.65 -2.03 -9.08
C MET A 277 11.92 -3.25 -8.20
N ASP A 278 12.76 -4.17 -8.67
CA ASP A 278 13.25 -5.30 -7.88
C ASP A 278 14.46 -4.93 -7.00
N ARG A 279 14.93 -5.89 -6.18
CA ARG A 279 16.08 -5.68 -5.29
C ARG A 279 17.41 -5.45 -5.99
N LYS A 280 17.49 -5.68 -7.31
CA LYS A 280 18.68 -5.47 -8.15
C LYS A 280 18.62 -4.13 -8.88
N GLY A 281 17.52 -3.39 -8.77
CA GLY A 281 17.29 -2.12 -9.46
C GLY A 281 16.73 -2.29 -10.88
N LYS A 282 16.29 -3.50 -11.26
CA LYS A 282 15.61 -3.73 -12.54
C LYS A 282 14.15 -3.30 -12.44
N LEU A 283 13.67 -2.63 -13.48
CA LEU A 283 12.30 -2.16 -13.62
C LEU A 283 11.43 -3.19 -14.36
N PHE A 284 10.17 -3.24 -13.98
CA PHE A 284 9.15 -4.12 -14.52
C PHE A 284 7.83 -3.36 -14.65
N THR A 285 7.13 -3.56 -15.75
CA THR A 285 5.73 -3.15 -15.90
C THR A 285 4.82 -4.02 -15.04
N ALA A 286 3.58 -3.58 -14.83
CA ALA A 286 2.55 -4.38 -14.18
C ALA A 286 2.31 -5.71 -14.92
N ALA A 287 2.25 -5.68 -16.26
CA ALA A 287 2.10 -6.87 -17.09
C ALA A 287 3.22 -7.89 -16.86
N GLU A 288 4.50 -7.47 -16.93
CA GLU A 288 5.63 -8.35 -16.63
C GLU A 288 5.57 -8.92 -15.21
N CYS A 289 5.10 -8.15 -14.23
CA CYS A 289 4.92 -8.63 -12.86
C CYS A 289 3.83 -9.72 -12.76
N ARG A 290 2.71 -9.57 -13.47
CA ARG A 290 1.63 -10.57 -13.52
C ARG A 290 2.04 -11.84 -14.29
N GLU A 291 2.81 -11.70 -15.36
CA GLU A 291 3.37 -12.82 -16.11
C GLU A 291 4.33 -13.65 -15.24
N GLU A 292 5.29 -12.98 -14.57
CA GLU A 292 6.21 -13.66 -13.66
C GLU A 292 5.49 -14.33 -12.48
N LEU A 293 4.47 -13.67 -11.92
CA LEU A 293 3.65 -14.23 -10.86
C LEU A 293 2.89 -15.47 -11.34
N THR A 294 2.27 -15.41 -12.52
CA THR A 294 1.59 -16.56 -13.13
C THR A 294 2.53 -17.75 -13.29
N ALA A 295 3.73 -17.51 -13.83
CA ALA A 295 4.75 -18.55 -13.97
C ALA A 295 5.20 -19.09 -12.61
N TYR A 296 5.42 -18.23 -11.62
CA TYR A 296 5.81 -18.63 -10.26
C TYR A 296 4.75 -19.55 -9.62
N LYS A 297 3.47 -19.23 -9.77
CA LYS A 297 2.35 -20.01 -9.20
C LYS A 297 2.32 -21.45 -9.71
N GLN A 298 2.69 -21.67 -10.97
CA GLN A 298 2.71 -23.01 -11.58
C GLN A 298 3.79 -23.93 -10.99
N SER A 299 4.96 -23.38 -10.65
CA SER A 299 6.10 -24.18 -10.14
C SER A 299 6.30 -24.12 -8.62
N SER A 300 5.63 -23.21 -7.92
CA SER A 300 5.93 -22.92 -6.51
C SER A 300 5.31 -23.92 -5.54
N HIS A 301 6.18 -24.63 -4.81
CA HIS A 301 5.78 -25.43 -3.65
C HIS A 301 5.11 -24.62 -2.53
N ARG A 302 5.24 -23.29 -2.50
CA ARG A 302 4.55 -22.43 -1.53
C ARG A 302 3.08 -22.29 -1.87
N TYR A 303 2.77 -22.07 -3.15
CA TYR A 303 1.38 -21.97 -3.64
C TYR A 303 0.65 -23.32 -3.55
N GLN A 304 1.36 -24.44 -3.66
CA GLN A 304 0.80 -25.77 -3.38
C GLN A 304 0.41 -25.99 -1.89
N LYS A 305 0.79 -25.07 -0.98
CA LYS A 305 0.57 -25.17 0.46
C LYS A 305 -0.17 -23.96 1.04
N ILE A 306 -0.98 -23.29 0.22
CA ILE A 306 -1.87 -22.22 0.69
C ILE A 306 -2.74 -22.75 1.84
N GLY A 307 -2.85 -21.97 2.90
CA GLY A 307 -3.62 -22.32 4.11
C GLY A 307 -2.95 -23.33 5.05
N ILE A 308 -1.82 -23.93 4.68
CA ILE A 308 -1.15 -24.95 5.50
C ILE A 308 -0.11 -24.30 6.42
N LYS A 309 -0.41 -24.27 7.73
CA LYS A 309 0.52 -23.77 8.76
C LYS A 309 1.80 -24.60 8.84
N LEU A 310 2.90 -23.95 9.20
CA LEU A 310 4.18 -24.61 9.44
C LEU A 310 4.14 -25.46 10.71
N SER A 311 4.72 -26.65 10.66
CA SER A 311 4.82 -27.58 11.80
C SER A 311 6.17 -28.31 11.84
N GLY A 312 6.48 -28.90 13.00
CA GLY A 312 7.70 -29.69 13.21
C GLY A 312 9.00 -28.95 12.84
N ILE A 313 9.87 -29.62 12.08
CA ILE A 313 11.18 -29.08 11.65
C ILE A 313 11.01 -27.83 10.79
N ARG A 314 9.95 -27.74 9.97
CA ARG A 314 9.69 -26.54 9.13
C ARG A 314 9.39 -25.30 9.98
N LEU A 315 8.66 -25.47 11.07
CA LEU A 315 8.39 -24.37 12.00
C LEU A 315 9.67 -23.93 12.73
N LEU A 316 10.49 -24.89 13.18
CA LEU A 316 11.76 -24.58 13.85
C LEU A 316 12.71 -23.81 12.93
N THR A 317 12.90 -24.29 11.70
CA THR A 317 13.76 -23.64 10.70
C THR A 317 13.23 -22.26 10.32
N ALA A 318 11.91 -22.08 10.17
CA ALA A 318 11.29 -20.79 9.93
C ALA A 318 11.54 -19.80 11.07
N LYS A 319 11.39 -20.22 12.34
CA LYS A 319 11.69 -19.37 13.50
C LYS A 319 13.16 -18.96 13.54
N CYS A 320 14.08 -19.86 13.20
CA CYS A 320 15.50 -19.54 13.09
C CYS A 320 15.76 -18.52 11.97
N HIS A 321 15.12 -18.68 10.81
CA HIS A 321 15.25 -17.75 9.69
C HIS A 321 14.74 -16.34 10.03
N ALA A 322 13.58 -16.24 10.67
CA ALA A 322 13.01 -14.95 11.10
C ALA A 322 13.97 -14.20 12.06
N LYS A 323 14.54 -14.91 13.04
CA LYS A 323 15.55 -14.35 13.95
C LYS A 323 16.82 -13.92 13.20
N TYR A 324 17.28 -14.73 12.25
CA TYR A 324 18.44 -14.40 11.43
C TYR A 324 18.24 -13.08 10.66
N LEU A 325 17.06 -12.87 10.07
CA LEU A 325 16.73 -11.63 9.35
C LEU A 325 16.79 -10.39 10.28
N ILE A 326 16.25 -10.50 11.49
CA ILE A 326 16.32 -9.44 12.50
C ILE A 326 17.77 -9.14 12.90
N CYS A 327 18.55 -10.18 13.25
CA CYS A 327 19.95 -10.01 13.63
C CYS A 327 20.77 -9.39 12.49
N GLY A 328 20.53 -9.82 11.25
CA GLY A 328 21.18 -9.27 10.06
C GLY A 328 20.88 -7.77 9.86
N ASP A 329 19.61 -7.36 10.00
CA ASP A 329 19.24 -5.94 9.91
C ASP A 329 19.88 -5.10 11.02
N LEU A 330 19.82 -5.58 12.28
CA LEU A 330 20.44 -4.90 13.42
C LEU A 330 21.96 -4.73 13.22
N PHE A 331 22.63 -5.76 12.69
CA PHE A 331 24.06 -5.68 12.37
C PHE A 331 24.35 -4.62 11.30
N VAL A 332 23.58 -4.59 10.21
CA VAL A 332 23.72 -3.57 9.16
C VAL A 332 23.47 -2.16 9.71
N ARG A 333 22.47 -1.99 10.58
CA ARG A 333 22.18 -0.71 11.24
C ARG A 333 23.34 -0.27 12.15
N ALA A 334 23.92 -1.20 12.92
CA ALA A 334 25.08 -0.94 13.76
C ALA A 334 26.28 -0.49 12.92
N LEU A 335 26.61 -1.21 11.84
CA LEU A 335 27.69 -0.84 10.91
C LEU A 335 27.50 0.56 10.31
N ARG A 336 26.28 0.90 9.88
CA ARG A 336 25.98 2.25 9.36
C ARG A 336 26.11 3.32 10.43
N SER A 337 25.70 3.04 11.65
CA SER A 337 25.85 3.95 12.79
C SER A 337 27.33 4.25 13.04
N VAL A 338 28.16 3.20 13.08
CA VAL A 338 29.63 3.32 13.24
C VAL A 338 30.24 4.12 12.09
N LYS A 339 29.92 3.78 10.83
CA LYS A 339 30.45 4.50 9.65
C LYS A 339 30.13 6.00 9.69
N ARG A 340 28.91 6.38 10.10
CA ARG A 340 28.52 7.80 10.23
C ARG A 340 29.35 8.50 11.31
N ARG A 341 29.53 7.90 12.48
CA ARG A 341 30.35 8.49 13.56
C ARG A 341 31.81 8.68 13.16
N ILE A 342 32.35 7.77 12.34
CA ILE A 342 33.72 7.88 11.82
C ILE A 342 33.83 8.95 10.73
N SER A 343 32.80 9.12 9.88
CA SER A 343 32.84 10.08 8.76
C SER A 343 32.41 11.51 9.14
N SER A 344 31.95 11.71 10.39
CA SER A 344 31.57 13.01 10.95
C SER A 344 32.63 13.58 11.91
N ASN A 345 33.74 12.85 12.09
CA ASN A 345 35.02 13.35 12.59
C ASN A 345 35.96 13.54 11.40
#